data_AF-A0A7S2RNH9-F1
#
_entry.id   AF-A0A7S2RNH9-F1
#
_cell.length_a   1.000
_cell.length_b   1.000
_cell.length_c   1.000
_cell.angle_alpha   90.00
_cell.angle_beta   90.00
_cell.angle_gamma   90.00
#
_symmetry.space_group_name_H-M   'P 1'
#
loop_
_entity.id
_entity.type
_entity.pdbx_description
1 polymer ?
#
loop_
_entity_poly.entity_id
_entity_poly.type
_entity_poly.pdbx_seq_one_letter_code
_entity_poly.pdbx_strand_id
1 'polypeptide(L)'
;DATIIIQGSGFIPTKGIACLFSGHSRPISALLLSSTEIACKVPAHTFRSTSYSVSLTLNDGLTVFKMKQEVSLKVLSSSRMLVAEGTTEELSPKAGPPNGGTLLKVRNMESADERMDWWCRFSETHLQKAHVVEGVVQCETPSLVEDTVSTFPHYSIVELSQFGKDNTNHFFPVGVFAYRPNPKISTVEPRISSTLGGTTLHIVGQGLSTPNI
;
A
#
# COMPACT_ATOMS: atom_id res chain seq x y z
N ASP A 1 6.67 4.68 14.23
CA ASP A 1 5.40 5.30 14.65
C ASP A 1 5.58 6.80 14.79
N ALA A 2 4.63 7.58 14.28
CA ALA A 2 4.60 9.03 14.43
C ALA A 2 3.67 9.42 15.59
N THR A 3 3.91 10.53 16.26
CA THR A 3 2.98 11.08 17.27
C THR A 3 2.38 12.37 16.72
N ILE A 4 1.06 12.47 16.71
CA ILE A 4 0.35 13.72 16.42
C ILE A 4 0.00 14.40 17.74
N ILE A 5 0.11 15.73 17.76
CA ILE A 5 -0.31 16.56 18.89
C ILE A 5 -1.58 17.30 18.45
N ILE A 6 -2.67 17.05 19.16
CA ILE A 6 -3.94 17.73 18.98
C ILE A 6 -3.99 18.87 19.98
N GLN A 7 -4.03 20.11 19.47
CA GLN A 7 -4.13 21.31 20.27
C GLN A 7 -5.58 21.78 20.38
N GLY A 8 -5.97 22.19 21.58
CA GLY A 8 -7.32 22.65 21.91
C GLY A 8 -7.35 23.38 23.25
N SER A 9 -8.51 23.41 23.90
CA SER A 9 -8.66 24.01 25.22
C SER A 9 -9.70 23.26 26.06
N GLY A 10 -9.51 23.29 27.38
CA GLY A 10 -10.44 22.68 28.33
C GLY A 10 -10.35 21.16 28.41
N PHE A 11 -9.21 20.56 28.03
CA PHE A 11 -9.00 19.13 28.25
C PHE A 11 -8.82 18.84 29.74
N ILE A 12 -9.56 17.86 30.24
CA ILE A 12 -9.55 17.47 31.65
C ILE A 12 -9.05 16.02 31.73
N PRO A 13 -8.19 15.68 32.71
CA PRO A 13 -7.77 14.30 32.95
C PRO A 13 -8.97 13.37 33.07
N THR A 14 -9.13 12.48 32.09
CA THR A 14 -10.23 11.52 31.98
C THR A 14 -9.66 10.17 31.56
N LYS A 15 -10.32 9.09 31.97
CA LYS A 15 -9.95 7.73 31.54
C LYS A 15 -10.46 7.47 30.13
N GLY A 16 -9.79 6.60 29.39
CA GLY A 16 -10.25 6.15 28.08
C GLY A 16 -10.20 7.21 26.98
N ILE A 17 -9.19 8.10 27.00
CA ILE A 17 -8.94 9.02 25.90
C ILE A 17 -8.38 8.22 24.73
N ALA A 18 -9.01 8.33 23.57
CA ALA A 18 -8.53 7.67 22.35
C ALA A 18 -8.72 8.56 21.12
N CYS A 19 -7.82 8.42 20.17
CA CYS A 19 -7.96 8.96 18.83
C CYS A 19 -8.64 7.94 17.91
N LEU A 20 -9.63 8.41 17.18
CA LEU A 20 -10.28 7.71 16.09
C LEU A 20 -9.83 8.31 14.77
N PHE A 21 -9.37 7.46 13.88
CA PHE A 21 -8.94 7.81 12.54
C PHE A 21 -9.91 7.20 11.53
N SER A 22 -10.36 7.99 10.55
CA SER A 22 -11.28 7.51 9.51
C SER A 22 -10.69 6.29 8.77
N GLY A 23 -11.45 5.19 8.66
CA GLY A 23 -10.96 3.97 7.99
C GLY A 23 -10.12 3.05 8.89
N HIS A 24 -9.89 3.39 10.16
CA HIS A 24 -9.33 2.48 11.14
C HIS A 24 -10.40 2.02 12.13
N SER A 25 -10.54 0.71 12.32
CA SER A 25 -11.63 0.12 13.11
C SER A 25 -11.36 0.10 14.62
N ARG A 26 -10.12 0.36 15.07
CA ARG A 26 -9.75 0.33 16.50
C ARG A 26 -9.40 1.73 17.01
N PRO A 27 -9.97 2.17 18.14
CA PRO A 27 -9.52 3.39 18.82
C PRO A 27 -8.07 3.23 19.28
N ILE A 28 -7.27 4.28 19.09
CA ILE A 28 -5.88 4.30 19.54
C ILE A 28 -5.81 5.12 20.82
N SER A 29 -5.33 4.51 21.90
CA SER A 29 -5.13 5.19 23.18
C SER A 29 -4.31 6.47 23.01
N ALA A 30 -4.79 7.54 23.62
CA ALA A 30 -4.20 8.87 23.57
C ALA A 30 -3.69 9.26 24.96
N LEU A 31 -2.66 10.10 24.99
CA LEU A 31 -2.09 10.65 26.21
C LEU A 31 -2.48 12.13 26.32
N LEU A 32 -3.13 12.50 27.42
CA LEU A 32 -3.32 13.90 27.78
C LEU A 32 -1.99 14.49 28.26
N LEU A 33 -1.46 15.47 27.54
CA LEU A 33 -0.21 16.15 27.93
C LEU A 33 -0.50 17.36 28.81
N SER A 34 -1.54 18.13 28.49
CA SER A 34 -1.94 19.33 29.22
C SER A 34 -3.43 19.64 29.00
N SER A 35 -3.95 20.67 29.66
CA SER A 35 -5.33 21.13 29.43
C SER A 35 -5.58 21.68 28.01
N THR A 36 -4.54 21.75 27.18
CA THR A 36 -4.59 22.23 25.80
C THR A 36 -4.00 21.26 24.78
N GLU A 37 -3.41 20.13 25.20
CA GLU A 37 -2.71 19.21 24.28
C GLU A 37 -2.99 17.73 24.58
N ILE A 38 -3.33 16.98 23.52
CA ILE A 38 -3.46 15.52 23.53
C ILE A 38 -2.52 14.92 22.50
N ALA A 39 -1.72 13.94 22.90
CA ALA A 39 -0.82 13.18 22.03
C ALA A 39 -1.45 11.85 21.62
N CYS A 40 -1.49 11.58 20.32
CA CYS A 40 -1.92 10.30 19.78
C CYS A 40 -0.81 9.64 18.96
N LYS A 41 -0.56 8.38 19.25
CA LYS A 41 0.40 7.58 18.49
C LYS A 41 -0.27 7.07 17.21
N VAL A 42 0.31 7.41 16.07
CA VAL A 42 -0.11 6.95 14.74
C VAL A 42 0.75 5.73 14.40
N PRO A 43 0.22 4.49 14.56
CA PRO A 43 0.96 3.29 14.20
C PRO A 43 1.29 3.27 12.70
N ALA A 44 2.57 3.05 12.38
CA ALA A 44 3.13 3.37 11.07
C ALA A 44 2.76 2.39 9.92
N HIS A 45 1.84 1.46 10.14
CA HIS A 45 1.45 0.42 9.18
C HIS A 45 -0.06 0.24 9.08
N THR A 46 -0.81 1.06 9.81
CA THR A 46 -2.22 0.80 10.12
C THR A 46 -3.16 1.63 9.23
N PHE A 47 -2.57 2.53 8.44
CA PHE A 47 -3.25 3.57 7.72
C PHE A 47 -3.11 3.30 6.22
N ARG A 48 -4.22 2.90 5.57
CA ARG A 48 -4.37 2.48 4.16
C ARG A 48 -4.61 3.61 3.13
N SER A 49 -5.21 4.73 3.54
CA SER A 49 -5.45 5.97 2.78
C SER A 49 -4.34 7.05 2.92
N THR A 50 -4.30 8.02 2.00
CA THR A 50 -3.34 9.15 2.03
C THR A 50 -3.80 10.35 2.87
N SER A 51 -5.08 10.38 3.25
CA SER A 51 -5.70 11.41 4.11
C SER A 51 -6.61 10.76 5.14
N TYR A 52 -6.58 11.26 6.38
CA TYR A 52 -7.43 10.81 7.49
C TYR A 52 -8.08 11.99 8.16
N SER A 53 -9.35 11.86 8.54
CA SER A 53 -9.94 12.70 9.57
C SER A 53 -9.70 12.09 10.94
N VAL A 54 -9.35 12.94 11.91
CA VAL A 54 -9.12 12.54 13.29
C VAL A 54 -10.24 13.07 14.17
N SER A 55 -10.77 12.21 15.02
CA SER A 55 -11.71 12.57 16.08
C SER A 55 -11.23 12.02 17.42
N LEU A 56 -11.70 12.63 18.50
CA LEU A 56 -11.32 12.27 19.86
C LEU A 56 -12.49 11.63 20.58
N THR A 57 -12.20 10.57 21.33
CA THR A 57 -13.15 9.99 22.28
C THR A 57 -12.63 10.10 23.69
N LEU A 58 -13.53 10.43 24.62
CA LEU A 58 -13.28 10.42 26.05
C LEU A 58 -14.16 9.35 26.72
N ASN A 59 -13.80 8.94 27.93
CA ASN A 59 -14.57 8.02 28.76
C ASN A 59 -14.87 6.69 28.05
N ASP A 60 -13.83 6.05 27.51
CA ASP A 60 -13.91 4.72 26.88
C ASP A 60 -14.87 4.66 25.67
N GLY A 61 -14.99 5.76 24.93
CA GLY A 61 -15.82 5.83 23.72
C GLY A 61 -17.24 6.36 23.94
N LEU A 62 -17.63 6.69 25.18
CA LEU A 62 -18.96 7.21 25.49
C LEU A 62 -19.20 8.63 24.98
N THR A 63 -18.16 9.42 24.75
CA THR A 63 -18.28 10.78 24.21
C THR A 63 -17.34 10.96 23.03
N VAL A 64 -17.92 11.16 21.84
CA VAL A 64 -17.18 11.42 20.60
C VAL A 64 -17.21 12.91 20.28
N PHE A 65 -16.05 13.56 20.27
CA PHE A 65 -15.91 14.93 19.84
C PHE A 65 -15.47 14.95 18.38
N LYS A 66 -16.36 15.42 17.50
CA LYS A 66 -15.99 15.79 16.14
C LYS A 66 -15.36 17.17 16.15
N MET A 67 -14.16 17.28 15.59
CA MET A 67 -13.52 18.57 15.40
C MET A 67 -14.37 19.42 14.44
N LYS A 68 -14.49 20.73 14.71
CA LYS A 68 -15.23 21.65 13.84
C LYS A 68 -14.63 21.77 12.43
N GLN A 69 -13.36 21.40 12.28
CA GLN A 69 -12.65 21.39 11.02
C GLN A 69 -12.06 20.00 10.82
N GLU A 70 -12.36 19.38 9.68
CA GLU A 70 -11.76 18.10 9.32
C GLU A 70 -10.27 18.31 9.05
N VAL A 71 -9.45 17.90 10.01
CA VAL A 71 -8.00 17.89 9.82
C VAL A 71 -7.69 16.73 8.89
N SER A 72 -7.40 17.04 7.62
CA SER A 72 -6.87 16.07 6.67
C SER A 72 -5.39 15.83 6.98
N LEU A 73 -5.10 14.76 7.72
CA LEU A 73 -3.71 14.35 7.93
C LEU A 73 -3.19 13.72 6.65
N LYS A 74 -2.38 14.48 5.91
CA LYS A 74 -1.58 13.91 4.83
C LYS A 74 -0.42 13.17 5.45
N VAL A 75 -0.59 11.87 5.67
CA VAL A 75 0.51 11.00 6.08
C VAL A 75 1.42 10.90 4.86
N LEU A 76 2.43 11.77 4.82
CA LEU A 76 3.61 11.53 4.01
C LEU A 76 4.24 10.30 4.65
N SER A 77 3.85 9.12 4.17
CA SER A 77 4.62 7.92 4.43
C SER A 77 6.01 8.23 3.90
N SER A 78 6.94 8.64 4.78
CA SER A 78 8.35 8.55 4.45
C SER A 78 8.54 7.08 4.12
N SER A 79 8.75 6.79 2.84
CA SER A 79 8.82 5.46 2.24
C SER A 79 10.09 4.71 2.69
N ARG A 80 10.25 4.58 4.00
CA ARG A 80 11.31 3.89 4.73
C ARG A 80 10.72 3.33 6.03
N MET A 81 9.76 2.42 5.94
CA MET A 81 9.28 1.54 7.03
C MET A 81 8.04 0.80 6.52
N LEU A 82 7.87 -0.51 6.60
CA LEU A 82 8.68 -1.63 7.05
C LEU A 82 8.55 -2.62 5.90
N VAL A 83 9.65 -2.89 5.20
CA VAL A 83 9.82 -4.26 4.71
C VAL A 83 9.94 -5.03 6.01
N ALA A 84 8.87 -5.72 6.44
CA ALA A 84 9.09 -6.81 7.37
C ALA A 84 10.27 -7.59 6.78
N GLU A 85 11.24 -7.98 7.59
CA GLU A 85 12.28 -8.91 7.15
C GLU A 85 11.70 -10.30 6.79
N GLY A 86 10.47 -10.36 6.26
CA GLY A 86 10.00 -11.41 5.36
C GLY A 86 10.74 -11.24 4.06
N THR A 87 11.79 -12.04 3.92
CA THR A 87 12.49 -12.42 2.70
C THR A 87 11.96 -11.77 1.42
N THR A 88 12.88 -11.15 0.68
CA THR A 88 12.77 -10.52 -0.64
C THR A 88 12.03 -11.30 -1.75
N GLU A 89 11.50 -12.50 -1.46
CA GLU A 89 10.84 -13.46 -2.35
C GLU A 89 9.35 -13.70 -2.06
N GLU A 90 8.77 -13.07 -1.03
CA GLU A 90 7.38 -13.37 -0.64
C GLU A 90 6.37 -12.97 -1.72
N LEU A 91 6.62 -11.89 -2.48
CA LEU A 91 5.81 -11.45 -3.62
C LEU A 91 6.68 -11.27 -4.86
N SER A 92 6.39 -12.00 -5.94
CA SER A 92 7.12 -11.92 -7.20
C SER A 92 6.22 -12.11 -8.43
N PRO A 93 6.39 -11.33 -9.52
CA PRO A 93 7.33 -10.22 -9.67
C PRO A 93 6.90 -8.95 -8.92
N LYS A 94 7.85 -8.04 -8.66
CA LYS A 94 7.59 -6.76 -7.94
C LYS A 94 7.09 -5.62 -8.83
N ALA A 95 7.04 -5.85 -10.14
CA ALA A 95 6.61 -4.86 -11.12
C ALA A 95 6.05 -5.50 -12.39
N GLY A 96 5.25 -4.73 -13.12
CA GLY A 96 4.66 -5.11 -14.40
C GLY A 96 3.88 -3.95 -15.01
N PRO A 97 3.23 -4.16 -16.17
CA PRO A 97 2.75 -3.04 -16.96
C PRO A 97 1.39 -2.50 -16.49
N PRO A 98 1.05 -1.23 -16.77
CA PRO A 98 -0.19 -0.59 -16.33
C PRO A 98 -1.48 -1.25 -16.83
N ASN A 99 -1.41 -2.00 -17.93
CA ASN A 99 -2.54 -2.76 -18.47
C ASN A 99 -2.86 -4.05 -17.70
N GLY A 100 -2.15 -4.33 -16.60
CA GLY A 100 -2.41 -5.50 -15.76
C GLY A 100 -1.93 -6.81 -16.38
N GLY A 101 -2.52 -7.92 -15.94
CA GLY A 101 -2.24 -9.27 -16.43
C GLY A 101 -0.90 -9.86 -15.97
N THR A 102 -0.23 -9.23 -15.01
CA THR A 102 0.98 -9.81 -14.41
C THR A 102 0.59 -10.86 -13.39
N LEU A 103 1.03 -12.11 -13.59
CA LEU A 103 0.80 -13.19 -12.64
C LEU A 103 1.75 -13.06 -11.44
N LEU A 104 1.22 -12.58 -10.32
CA LEU A 104 1.91 -12.53 -9.03
C LEU A 104 1.88 -13.88 -8.36
N LYS A 105 2.99 -14.22 -7.71
CA LYS A 105 3.16 -15.40 -6.87
C LYS A 105 3.51 -14.95 -5.47
N VAL A 106 2.72 -15.41 -4.50
CA VAL A 106 2.96 -15.22 -3.08
C VAL A 106 3.48 -16.52 -2.47
N ARG A 107 4.72 -16.50 -1.99
CA ARG A 107 5.42 -17.65 -1.40
C ARG A 107 5.36 -17.59 0.14
N ASN A 108 5.79 -18.67 0.80
CA ASN A 108 5.84 -18.79 2.27
C ASN A 108 4.47 -18.70 2.98
N MET A 109 3.39 -19.05 2.28
CA MET A 109 2.07 -19.19 2.87
C MET A 109 1.89 -20.62 3.40
N GLU A 110 2.43 -20.90 4.59
CA GLU A 110 2.37 -22.23 5.24
C GLU A 110 0.92 -22.77 5.44
N SER A 111 -0.09 -21.92 5.28
CA SER A 111 -1.52 -22.26 5.43
C SER A 111 -2.35 -22.06 4.16
N ALA A 112 -1.72 -21.94 2.99
CA ALA A 112 -2.44 -21.84 1.72
C ALA A 112 -3.04 -23.21 1.30
N ASP A 113 -4.31 -23.43 1.63
CA ASP A 113 -5.09 -24.59 1.19
C ASP A 113 -5.78 -24.28 -0.15
N GLU A 114 -5.61 -25.18 -1.12
CA GLU A 114 -6.21 -25.11 -2.47
C GLU A 114 -7.74 -25.23 -2.46
N ARG A 115 -8.33 -25.74 -1.38
CA ARG A 115 -9.78 -25.87 -1.20
C ARG A 115 -10.45 -24.58 -0.70
N MET A 116 -9.67 -23.55 -0.37
CA MET A 116 -10.18 -22.28 0.16
C MET A 116 -10.31 -21.21 -0.93
N ASP A 117 -11.24 -20.27 -0.74
CA ASP A 117 -11.44 -19.14 -1.65
C ASP A 117 -10.50 -17.98 -1.31
N TRP A 118 -9.37 -17.95 -2.01
CA TRP A 118 -8.37 -16.89 -1.88
C TRP A 118 -8.65 -15.70 -2.80
N TRP A 119 -8.34 -14.50 -2.31
CA TRP A 119 -8.51 -13.25 -3.04
C TRP A 119 -7.31 -12.32 -2.84
N CYS A 120 -6.87 -11.69 -3.92
CA CYS A 120 -5.95 -10.57 -3.89
C CYS A 120 -6.70 -9.26 -3.97
N ARG A 121 -6.28 -8.28 -3.16
CA ARG A 121 -6.72 -6.90 -3.27
C ARG A 121 -5.56 -6.00 -3.69
N PHE A 122 -5.83 -5.13 -4.66
CA PHE A 122 -4.93 -4.10 -5.14
C PHE A 122 -5.57 -2.73 -4.92
N SER A 123 -4.83 -1.80 -4.31
CA SER A 123 -5.23 -0.38 -4.16
C SER A 123 -6.68 -0.14 -3.67
N GLU A 124 -7.06 -0.78 -2.56
CA GLU A 124 -8.39 -0.75 -1.88
C GLU A 124 -9.62 -1.17 -2.70
N THR A 125 -9.62 -1.02 -4.02
CA THR A 125 -10.81 -1.14 -4.88
C THR A 125 -10.80 -2.37 -5.79
N HIS A 126 -9.61 -2.88 -6.15
CA HIS A 126 -9.50 -3.95 -7.13
C HIS A 126 -9.39 -5.30 -6.44
N LEU A 127 -10.39 -6.16 -6.63
CA LEU A 127 -10.42 -7.53 -6.11
C LEU A 127 -10.21 -8.52 -7.25
N GLN A 128 -9.25 -9.41 -7.07
CA GLN A 128 -8.93 -10.48 -8.01
C GLN A 128 -9.01 -11.83 -7.32
N LYS A 129 -9.66 -12.80 -7.96
CA LYS A 129 -9.67 -14.17 -7.46
C LYS A 129 -8.25 -14.73 -7.53
N ALA A 130 -7.83 -15.40 -6.46
CA ALA A 130 -6.55 -16.05 -6.39
C ALA A 130 -6.68 -17.55 -6.59
N HIS A 131 -5.61 -18.16 -7.09
CA HIS A 131 -5.47 -19.60 -7.24
C HIS A 131 -4.31 -20.09 -6.41
N VAL A 132 -4.48 -21.17 -5.65
CA VAL A 132 -3.36 -21.81 -4.95
C VAL A 132 -2.90 -22.99 -5.77
N VAL A 133 -1.60 -23.07 -6.03
CA VAL A 133 -0.96 -24.17 -6.75
C VAL A 133 0.30 -24.54 -5.98
N GLU A 134 0.36 -25.76 -5.46
CA GLU A 134 1.52 -26.27 -4.70
C GLU A 134 1.88 -25.36 -3.50
N GLY A 135 0.86 -24.84 -2.81
CA GLY A 135 1.03 -23.94 -1.66
C GLY A 135 1.44 -22.50 -2.00
N VAL A 136 1.47 -22.13 -3.28
CA VAL A 136 1.74 -20.76 -3.75
C VAL A 136 0.45 -20.09 -4.16
N VAL A 137 0.13 -18.93 -3.56
CA VAL A 137 -1.04 -18.12 -3.94
C VAL A 137 -0.70 -17.31 -5.18
N GLN A 138 -1.54 -17.39 -6.22
CA GLN A 138 -1.32 -16.75 -7.51
C GLN A 138 -2.48 -15.83 -7.88
N CYS A 139 -2.17 -14.61 -8.31
CA CYS A 139 -3.17 -13.61 -8.71
C CYS A 139 -2.69 -12.80 -9.91
N GLU A 140 -3.62 -12.44 -10.80
CA GLU A 140 -3.31 -11.54 -11.91
C GLU A 140 -3.55 -10.08 -11.50
N THR A 141 -2.60 -9.19 -11.83
CA THR A 141 -2.76 -7.76 -11.56
C THR A 141 -3.88 -7.14 -12.39
N PRO A 142 -4.71 -6.24 -11.81
CA PRO A 142 -5.73 -5.52 -12.56
C PRO A 142 -5.13 -4.53 -13.56
N SER A 143 -5.94 -4.16 -14.56
CA SER A 143 -5.61 -3.08 -15.48
C SER A 143 -5.91 -1.73 -14.84
N LEU A 144 -4.92 -0.84 -14.79
CA LEU A 144 -5.09 0.55 -14.37
C LEU A 144 -5.51 1.47 -15.53
N VAL A 145 -5.87 0.93 -16.70
CA VAL A 145 -6.24 1.75 -17.88
C VAL A 145 -7.63 2.38 -17.71
N GLU A 146 -8.49 1.77 -16.89
CA GLU A 146 -9.80 2.35 -16.52
C GLU A 146 -9.67 3.40 -15.42
N ASP A 147 -8.63 3.29 -14.58
CA ASP A 147 -8.29 4.32 -13.62
C ASP A 147 -7.52 5.45 -14.31
N THR A 148 -7.89 6.70 -14.05
CA THR A 148 -7.22 7.89 -14.62
C THR A 148 -5.83 8.12 -14.01
N VAL A 149 -4.98 7.10 -13.92
CA VAL A 149 -3.63 7.19 -13.38
C VAL A 149 -2.71 7.82 -14.44
N SER A 150 -2.55 9.14 -14.36
CA SER A 150 -1.71 9.91 -15.27
C SER A 150 -0.21 9.86 -14.93
N THR A 151 0.16 9.26 -13.80
CA THR A 151 1.51 9.37 -13.24
C THR A 151 2.09 8.00 -12.92
N PHE A 152 3.18 7.64 -13.60
CA PHE A 152 3.95 6.42 -13.38
C PHE A 152 5.34 6.72 -12.81
N PRO A 153 5.93 5.81 -12.01
CA PRO A 153 5.39 4.53 -11.57
C PRO A 153 4.24 4.68 -10.56
N HIS A 154 3.21 3.84 -10.69
CA HIS A 154 2.13 3.75 -9.72
C HIS A 154 2.36 2.56 -8.81
N TYR A 155 2.25 2.74 -7.50
CA TYR A 155 2.50 1.69 -6.51
C TYR A 155 1.17 1.22 -5.94
N SER A 156 0.98 -0.10 -5.92
CA SER A 156 -0.20 -0.74 -5.33
C SER A 156 0.24 -1.67 -4.20
N ILE A 157 -0.43 -1.54 -3.05
CA ILE A 157 -0.30 -2.49 -1.95
C ILE A 157 -1.10 -3.74 -2.33
N VAL A 158 -0.47 -4.90 -2.23
CA VAL A 158 -1.11 -6.19 -2.47
C VAL A 158 -1.47 -6.80 -1.12
N GLU A 159 -2.75 -7.12 -0.93
CA GLU A 159 -3.25 -7.80 0.26
C GLU A 159 -3.93 -9.13 -0.11
N LEU A 160 -3.87 -10.12 0.76
CA LEU A 160 -4.52 -11.42 0.59
C LEU A 160 -5.65 -11.64 1.61
N SER A 161 -6.68 -12.37 1.21
CA SER A 161 -7.75 -12.88 2.09
C SER A 161 -8.08 -14.33 1.74
N GLN A 162 -8.29 -15.17 2.76
CA GLN A 162 -8.64 -16.60 2.66
C GLN A 162 -10.16 -16.86 2.69
N PHE A 163 -10.98 -15.85 3.03
CA PHE A 163 -12.41 -16.04 3.34
C PHE A 163 -13.36 -15.27 2.42
N GLY A 164 -13.00 -15.14 1.15
CA GLY A 164 -13.96 -14.68 0.15
C GLY A 164 -14.16 -13.16 0.02
N LYS A 165 -14.94 -12.79 -0.99
CA LYS A 165 -15.28 -11.42 -1.43
C LYS A 165 -16.12 -10.64 -0.39
N ASP A 166 -16.87 -11.34 0.45
CA ASP A 166 -17.91 -10.75 1.33
C ASP A 166 -17.41 -10.43 2.74
N ASN A 167 -16.20 -10.87 3.11
CA ASN A 167 -15.59 -10.62 4.42
C ASN A 167 -14.53 -9.51 4.32
N THR A 168 -15.00 -8.27 4.25
CA THR A 168 -14.20 -7.04 4.03
C THR A 168 -13.10 -6.77 5.06
N ASN A 169 -12.98 -7.58 6.12
CA ASN A 169 -12.16 -7.28 7.29
C ASN A 169 -10.88 -8.12 7.47
N HIS A 170 -10.62 -9.20 6.72
CA HIS A 170 -9.42 -10.03 6.90
C HIS A 170 -8.49 -10.07 5.67
N PHE A 171 -8.19 -8.90 5.12
CA PHE A 171 -7.10 -8.74 4.17
C PHE A 171 -5.81 -8.39 4.93
N PHE A 172 -4.72 -9.10 4.64
CA PHE A 172 -3.40 -8.84 5.21
C PHE A 172 -2.39 -8.49 4.09
N PRO A 173 -1.50 -7.50 4.31
CA PRO A 173 -0.55 -7.07 3.29
C PRO A 173 0.55 -8.13 3.07
N VAL A 174 0.88 -8.38 1.80
CA VAL A 174 1.94 -9.32 1.38
C VAL A 174 3.06 -8.65 0.58
N GLY A 175 2.88 -7.40 0.17
CA GLY A 175 3.93 -6.65 -0.50
C GLY A 175 3.42 -5.47 -1.30
N VAL A 176 4.32 -4.90 -2.10
CA VAL A 176 4.05 -3.76 -2.98
C VAL A 176 4.41 -4.14 -4.40
N PHE A 177 3.50 -3.82 -5.33
CA PHE A 177 3.68 -3.99 -6.75
C PHE A 177 3.78 -2.63 -7.46
N ALA A 178 4.75 -2.49 -8.35
CA ALA A 178 4.95 -1.27 -9.14
C ALA A 178 4.44 -1.43 -10.57
N TYR A 179 3.43 -0.65 -10.93
CA TYR A 179 3.00 -0.51 -12.32
C TYR A 179 3.96 0.44 -13.05
N ARG A 180 4.66 -0.12 -14.04
CA ARG A 180 5.67 0.57 -14.84
C ARG A 180 5.37 0.37 -16.32
N PRO A 181 5.26 1.44 -17.12
CA PRO A 181 5.13 1.31 -18.56
C PRO A 181 6.27 0.46 -19.13
N ASN A 182 5.93 -0.45 -20.05
CA ASN A 182 6.96 -1.20 -20.76
C ASN A 182 7.92 -0.25 -21.46
N PRO A 183 9.25 -0.52 -21.43
CA PRO A 183 10.20 0.27 -22.18
C PRO A 183 9.83 0.26 -23.67
N LYS A 184 9.84 1.43 -24.30
CA LYS A 184 9.63 1.57 -25.74
C LYS A 184 10.88 2.15 -26.37
N ILE A 185 11.53 1.38 -27.23
CA ILE A 185 12.63 1.89 -28.06
C ILE A 185 12.00 2.70 -29.20
N SER A 186 12.42 3.95 -29.36
CA SER A 186 12.00 4.80 -30.47
C SER A 186 12.98 4.74 -31.62
N THR A 187 14.28 4.82 -31.35
CA THR A 187 15.32 4.84 -32.40
C THR A 187 16.60 4.18 -31.93
N VAL A 188 17.38 3.66 -32.89
CA VAL A 188 18.71 3.08 -32.69
C VAL A 188 19.63 3.65 -33.76
N GLU A 189 20.75 4.24 -33.35
CA GLU A 189 21.74 4.85 -34.24
C GLU A 189 23.18 4.46 -33.88
N PRO A 190 24.06 4.15 -34.86
CA PRO A 190 23.77 4.04 -36.29
C PRO A 190 22.97 2.76 -36.65
N ARG A 191 22.21 2.80 -37.75
CA ARG A 191 21.44 1.64 -38.26
C ARG A 191 22.29 0.59 -38.98
N ILE A 192 23.57 0.90 -39.20
CA ILE A 192 24.55 0.05 -39.88
C ILE A 192 25.75 -0.10 -38.95
N SER A 193 26.27 -1.31 -38.85
CA SER A 193 27.35 -1.68 -37.94
C SER A 193 28.40 -2.54 -38.65
N SER A 194 29.63 -2.55 -38.13
CA SER A 194 30.70 -3.40 -38.64
C SER A 194 30.47 -4.87 -38.27
N THR A 195 30.71 -5.79 -39.21
CA THR A 195 30.72 -7.24 -38.93
C THR A 195 31.83 -7.67 -37.98
N LEU A 196 32.86 -6.84 -37.80
CA LEU A 196 33.95 -7.06 -36.85
C LEU A 196 33.57 -6.67 -35.41
N GLY A 197 32.40 -6.07 -35.20
CA GLY A 197 31.93 -5.59 -33.90
C GLY A 197 32.54 -4.25 -33.47
N GLY A 198 32.31 -3.86 -32.21
CA GLY A 198 32.86 -2.64 -31.59
C GLY A 198 32.09 -1.34 -31.85
N THR A 199 31.00 -1.37 -32.63
CA THR A 199 30.16 -0.18 -32.87
C THR A 199 29.27 0.12 -31.66
N THR A 200 29.43 1.30 -31.08
CA THR A 200 28.53 1.81 -30.03
C THR A 200 27.19 2.23 -30.64
N LEU A 201 26.10 1.65 -30.14
CA LEU A 201 24.74 2.03 -30.53
C LEU A 201 24.15 3.00 -29.51
N HIS A 202 23.56 4.07 -30.02
CA HIS A 202 22.76 5.02 -29.27
C HIS A 202 21.28 4.66 -29.41
N ILE A 203 20.65 4.29 -28.30
CA ILE A 203 19.25 3.89 -28.24
C ILE A 203 18.46 5.02 -27.59
N VAL A 204 17.52 5.59 -28.32
CA VAL A 204 16.55 6.53 -27.76
C VAL A 204 15.25 5.76 -27.52
N GLY A 205 14.60 6.03 -26.40
CA GLY A 205 13.34 5.42 -26.03
C GLY A 205 12.78 5.98 -24.73
N GLN A 206 11.65 5.44 -24.31
CA GLN A 206 10.99 5.77 -23.05
C GLN A 206 11.06 4.58 -22.10
N GLY A 207 11.21 4.84 -20.79
CA GLY A 207 11.21 3.79 -19.77
C GLY A 207 12.45 2.89 -19.76
N LEU A 208 13.57 3.32 -20.38
CA LEU A 208 14.82 2.55 -20.49
C LEU A 208 15.67 2.53 -19.20
N SER A 209 15.08 2.73 -18.02
CA SER A 209 15.85 2.69 -16.77
C SER A 209 16.33 1.27 -16.46
N THR A 210 17.57 1.16 -16.00
CA THR A 210 18.20 -0.11 -15.64
C THR A 210 17.41 -0.81 -14.52
N PRO A 211 17.24 -2.15 -14.56
CA PRO A 211 16.85 -2.86 -13.36
C PRO A 211 17.94 -2.62 -12.30
N ASN A 212 17.56 -2.10 -11.13
CA ASN A 212 18.45 -2.14 -9.97
C ASN A 212 18.64 -3.62 -9.65
N ILE A 213 19.77 -4.18 -10.08
CA ILE A 213 20.28 -5.50 -9.69
C ILE A 213 20.78 -5.41 -8.26
#